data_AF-A0A951K6F9-F1
#
_entry.id   AF-A0A951K6F9-F1
#
_cell.length_a   1.000
_cell.length_b   1.000
_cell.length_c   1.000
_cell.angle_alpha   90.00
_cell.angle_beta   90.00
_cell.angle_gamma   90.00
#
_symmetry.space_group_name_H-M   'P 1'
#
loop_
_entity.id
_entity.type
_entity.pdbx_description
1 polymer ?
#
loop_
_entity_poly.entity_id
_entity_poly.type
_entity_poly.pdbx_seq_one_letter_code
_entity_poly.pdbx_strand_id
1 'polypeptide(L)'
;MIIYAMTILVSAFLLFQVQPVIAKIILPWFGGSAAVWTTCMLFFQSVLVLGYLYAHAAIRHLKPRVQAVVHVVLLLISIAALPILPKPSWKPSGTEDPIFGILGLLALTVGLPYFLLSTTGPLLQAWYARGHKAALPYRLFAISNAGSLFALVSYPFLFEPVYTTRQQAGMWSIGYGVFIVLCSLTALRSANAPIAETPQEAEAAEKPSASQYLIWMGLAACASTLLLAI
;
A
#
# COMPACT_ATOMS: atom_id res chain seq x y z
N MET A 1 -14.60 -9.11 12.65
CA MET A 1 -13.36 -8.40 13.08
C MET A 1 -12.10 -9.13 12.64
N ILE A 2 -11.98 -10.43 12.93
CA ILE A 2 -10.77 -11.22 12.63
C ILE A 2 -10.34 -11.12 11.16
N ILE A 3 -11.26 -11.28 10.20
CA ILE A 3 -10.89 -11.20 8.78
C ILE A 3 -10.32 -9.82 8.40
N TYR A 4 -10.95 -8.72 8.83
CA TYR A 4 -10.45 -7.36 8.61
C TYR A 4 -9.07 -7.14 9.25
N ALA A 5 -8.87 -7.65 10.47
CA ALA A 5 -7.60 -7.57 11.18
C ALA A 5 -6.49 -8.33 10.45
N MET A 6 -6.76 -9.56 9.99
CA MET A 6 -5.78 -10.34 9.23
C MET A 6 -5.46 -9.68 7.89
N THR A 7 -6.48 -9.24 7.15
CA THR A 7 -6.28 -8.58 5.85
C THR A 7 -5.45 -7.31 5.99
N ILE A 8 -5.77 -6.44 6.95
CA ILE A 8 -5.03 -5.17 7.13
C ILE A 8 -3.61 -5.41 7.66
N LEU A 9 -3.42 -6.40 8.55
CA LEU A 9 -2.09 -6.77 9.06
C LEU A 9 -1.19 -7.27 7.93
N VAL A 10 -1.67 -8.25 7.15
CA VAL A 10 -0.92 -8.83 6.03
C VAL A 10 -0.63 -7.76 4.98
N SER A 11 -1.62 -6.93 4.65
CA SER A 11 -1.45 -5.85 3.68
C SER A 11 -0.39 -4.84 4.13
N ALA A 12 -0.47 -4.36 5.38
CA ALA A 12 0.49 -3.41 5.93
C ALA A 12 1.90 -3.99 6.00
N PHE A 13 2.03 -5.26 6.42
CA PHE A 13 3.30 -5.96 6.41
C PHE A 13 3.90 -5.99 5.00
N LEU A 14 3.15 -6.46 4.00
CA LEU A 14 3.62 -6.56 2.61
C LEU A 14 3.94 -5.19 1.98
N LEU A 15 3.15 -4.16 2.29
CA LEU A 15 3.34 -2.79 1.78
C LEU A 15 4.68 -2.21 2.22
N PHE A 16 5.06 -2.43 3.48
CA PHE A 16 6.34 -1.95 4.01
C PHE A 16 7.49 -2.89 3.67
N GLN A 17 7.25 -4.19 3.51
CA GLN A 17 8.28 -5.15 3.08
C GLN A 17 8.69 -4.97 1.61
N VAL A 18 7.76 -4.61 0.72
CA VAL A 18 8.07 -4.64 -0.72
C VAL A 18 9.12 -3.61 -1.12
N GLN A 19 9.13 -2.45 -0.44
CA GLN A 19 10.03 -1.33 -0.74
C GLN A 19 11.51 -1.73 -0.59
N PRO A 20 11.97 -2.29 0.54
CA PRO A 20 13.35 -2.72 0.66
C PRO A 20 13.67 -3.97 -0.17
N VAL A 21 12.72 -4.90 -0.37
CA VAL A 21 12.91 -6.06 -1.26
C VAL A 21 13.25 -5.63 -2.68
N ILE A 22 12.43 -4.74 -3.27
CA ILE A 22 12.63 -4.29 -4.65
C ILE A 22 13.85 -3.37 -4.76
N ALA A 23 14.09 -2.50 -3.77
CA ALA A 23 15.30 -1.69 -3.70
C ALA A 23 16.57 -2.57 -3.73
N LYS A 24 16.61 -3.66 -2.95
CA LYS A 24 17.73 -4.61 -2.94
C LYS A 24 17.89 -5.36 -4.26
N ILE A 25 16.79 -5.67 -4.95
CA ILE A 25 16.82 -6.34 -6.27
C ILE A 25 17.43 -5.43 -7.34
N ILE A 26 17.07 -4.14 -7.35
CA ILE A 26 17.52 -3.20 -8.39
C ILE A 26 18.86 -2.55 -8.07
N LEU A 27 19.31 -2.60 -6.80
CA LEU A 27 20.57 -2.02 -6.33
C LEU A 27 21.79 -2.40 -7.20
N PRO A 28 21.99 -3.67 -7.63
CA PRO A 28 23.12 -4.04 -8.48
C PRO A 28 23.04 -3.46 -9.91
N TRP A 29 21.89 -2.97 -10.35
CA TRP A 29 21.68 -2.46 -11.71
C TRP A 29 21.82 -0.94 -11.77
N PHE A 30 21.27 -0.24 -10.78
CA PHE A 30 21.23 1.22 -10.76
C PHE A 30 22.22 1.84 -9.77
N GLY A 31 22.86 1.03 -8.91
CA GLY A 31 23.76 1.49 -7.87
C GLY A 31 23.04 2.05 -6.64
N GLY A 32 23.82 2.41 -5.61
CA GLY A 32 23.31 2.91 -4.32
C GLY A 32 23.34 4.43 -4.18
N SER A 33 23.16 5.19 -5.27
CA SER A 33 23.20 6.65 -5.19
C SER A 33 21.94 7.22 -4.54
N ALA A 34 22.05 8.42 -3.94
CA ALA A 34 20.93 9.13 -3.35
C ALA A 34 19.78 9.39 -4.36
N ALA A 35 20.11 9.56 -5.65
CA ALA A 35 19.12 9.72 -6.72
C ALA A 35 18.25 8.47 -6.91
N VAL A 36 18.84 7.27 -6.85
CA VAL A 36 18.11 6.00 -6.95
C VAL A 36 17.15 5.83 -5.78
N TRP A 37 17.64 6.08 -4.56
CA TRP A 37 16.81 6.06 -3.35
C TRP A 37 15.63 7.04 -3.45
N THR A 38 15.91 8.29 -3.79
CA THR A 38 14.90 9.36 -3.86
C THR A 38 13.84 9.06 -4.94
N THR A 39 14.25 8.49 -6.08
CA THR A 39 13.34 8.08 -7.15
C THR A 39 12.41 6.95 -6.72
N CYS A 40 12.94 5.94 -6.00
CA CYS A 40 12.12 4.87 -5.44
C CYS A 40 11.12 5.43 -4.41
N MET A 41 11.57 6.30 -3.52
CA MET A 41 10.72 6.93 -2.52
C MET A 41 9.63 7.78 -3.17
N LEU A 42 9.96 8.60 -4.17
CA LEU A 42 8.99 9.36 -4.95
C LEU A 42 7.91 8.44 -5.52
N PHE A 43 8.29 7.34 -6.18
CA PHE A 43 7.36 6.38 -6.73
C PHE A 43 6.41 5.81 -5.65
N PHE A 44 6.95 5.28 -4.55
CA PHE A 44 6.13 4.65 -3.51
C PHE A 44 5.21 5.65 -2.80
N GLN A 45 5.66 6.88 -2.56
CA GLN A 45 4.82 7.91 -1.96
C GLN A 45 3.72 8.36 -2.91
N SER A 46 4.04 8.59 -4.19
CA SER A 46 3.03 8.93 -5.20
C SER A 46 1.98 7.84 -5.37
N VAL A 47 2.38 6.57 -5.49
CA VAL A 47 1.44 5.46 -5.66
C VAL A 47 0.61 5.21 -4.40
N LEU A 48 1.17 5.45 -3.20
CA LEU A 48 0.40 5.40 -1.95
C LEU A 48 -0.73 6.42 -1.95
N VAL A 49 -0.43 7.67 -2.32
CA VAL A 49 -1.43 8.74 -2.45
C VAL A 49 -2.47 8.41 -3.51
N LEU A 50 -2.07 7.85 -4.66
CA LEU A 50 -3.00 7.41 -5.70
C LEU A 50 -3.95 6.30 -5.20
N GLY A 51 -3.46 5.36 -4.40
CA GLY A 51 -4.30 4.33 -3.79
C GLY A 51 -5.30 4.93 -2.80
N TYR A 52 -4.91 5.94 -2.03
CA TYR A 52 -5.83 6.65 -1.13
C TYR A 52 -6.90 7.42 -1.91
N LEU A 53 -6.50 8.09 -2.99
CA LEU A 53 -7.42 8.79 -3.89
C LEU A 53 -8.44 7.81 -4.51
N TYR A 54 -7.96 6.66 -4.99
CA TYR A 54 -8.83 5.58 -5.47
C TYR A 54 -9.80 5.13 -4.39
N ALA A 55 -9.33 4.86 -3.17
CA ALA A 55 -10.18 4.40 -2.09
C ALA A 55 -11.26 5.44 -1.75
N HIS A 56 -10.87 6.72 -1.66
CA HIS A 56 -11.80 7.82 -1.44
C HIS A 56 -12.86 7.91 -2.55
N ALA A 57 -12.44 7.91 -3.81
CA ALA A 57 -13.35 7.97 -4.95
C ALA A 57 -14.28 6.75 -5.02
N ALA A 58 -13.75 5.54 -4.77
CA ALA A 58 -14.52 4.30 -4.75
C ALA A 58 -15.57 4.30 -3.63
N ILE A 59 -15.22 4.74 -2.43
CA ILE A 59 -16.16 4.85 -1.30
C ILE A 59 -17.23 5.91 -1.58
N ARG A 60 -16.86 7.04 -2.18
CA ARG A 60 -17.76 8.17 -2.41
C ARG A 60 -18.73 7.96 -3.57
N HIS A 61 -18.28 7.32 -4.65
CA HIS A 61 -19.02 7.29 -5.92
C HIS A 61 -19.56 5.91 -6.29
N LEU A 62 -19.04 4.81 -5.74
CA LEU A 62 -19.47 3.46 -6.12
C LEU A 62 -20.38 2.82 -5.07
N LYS A 63 -21.38 2.08 -5.56
CA LYS A 63 -22.19 1.19 -4.70
C LYS A 63 -21.30 0.08 -4.13
N PRO A 64 -21.56 -0.43 -2.89
CA PRO A 64 -20.70 -1.43 -2.24
C PRO A 64 -20.40 -2.68 -3.08
N ARG A 65 -21.38 -3.19 -3.84
CA ARG A 65 -21.18 -4.34 -4.75
C ARG A 65 -20.25 -4.02 -5.92
N VAL A 66 -20.41 -2.85 -6.54
CA VAL A 66 -19.54 -2.41 -7.65
C VAL A 66 -18.12 -2.19 -7.14
N GLN A 67 -17.98 -1.57 -5.96
CA GLN A 67 -16.70 -1.39 -5.29
C GLN A 67 -15.99 -2.75 -5.08
N ALA A 68 -16.70 -3.76 -4.56
CA ALA A 68 -16.11 -5.08 -4.36
C ALA A 68 -15.71 -5.76 -5.68
N VAL A 69 -16.56 -5.73 -6.71
CA VAL A 69 -16.24 -6.33 -8.02
C VAL A 69 -15.01 -5.64 -8.63
N VAL A 70 -15.00 -4.31 -8.71
CA VAL A 70 -13.88 -3.55 -9.29
C VAL A 70 -12.59 -3.88 -8.54
N HIS A 71 -12.61 -3.87 -7.21
CA HIS A 71 -11.42 -4.11 -6.42
C HIS A 71 -10.91 -5.56 -6.57
N VAL A 72 -11.81 -6.55 -6.57
CA VAL A 72 -11.44 -7.95 -6.79
C VAL A 72 -10.88 -8.18 -8.20
N VAL A 73 -11.46 -7.57 -9.23
CA VAL A 73 -10.93 -7.64 -10.60
C VAL A 73 -9.51 -7.06 -10.66
N LEU A 74 -9.26 -5.91 -10.03
CA LEU A 74 -7.92 -5.34 -9.98
C LEU A 74 -6.92 -6.24 -9.25
N LEU A 75 -7.33 -6.88 -8.14
CA LEU A 75 -6.52 -7.87 -7.41
C LEU A 75 -6.20 -9.11 -8.26
N LEU A 76 -7.11 -9.54 -9.12
CA LEU A 76 -6.85 -10.66 -10.03
C LEU A 76 -5.90 -10.25 -11.17
N ILE A 77 -6.06 -9.03 -11.71
CA ILE A 77 -5.16 -8.49 -12.73
C ILE A 77 -3.74 -8.34 -12.18
N SER A 78 -3.59 -7.95 -10.90
CA SER A 78 -2.26 -7.76 -10.30
C SER A 78 -1.46 -9.04 -10.13
N ILE A 79 -2.09 -10.22 -10.24
CA ILE A 79 -1.38 -11.52 -10.29
C ILE A 79 -0.42 -11.56 -11.48
N ALA A 80 -0.73 -10.88 -12.59
CA ALA A 80 0.14 -10.82 -13.76
C ALA A 80 1.51 -10.14 -13.49
N ALA A 81 1.63 -9.40 -12.39
CA ALA A 81 2.89 -8.79 -11.96
C ALA A 81 3.75 -9.74 -11.10
N LEU A 82 3.25 -10.93 -10.75
CA LEU A 82 3.99 -11.91 -9.94
C LEU A 82 4.82 -12.87 -10.81
N PRO A 83 6.03 -13.26 -10.35
CA PRO A 83 6.73 -12.71 -9.20
C PRO A 83 7.24 -11.29 -9.50
N ILE A 84 7.37 -10.45 -8.46
CA ILE A 84 7.87 -9.06 -8.54
C ILE A 84 9.38 -8.95 -8.86
N LEU A 85 9.84 -9.78 -9.80
CA LEU A 85 11.21 -9.82 -10.29
C LEU A 85 11.30 -9.01 -11.59
N PRO A 86 12.08 -7.92 -11.61
CA PRO A 86 12.35 -7.16 -12.82
C PRO A 86 12.98 -8.04 -13.91
N LYS A 87 12.53 -7.86 -15.14
CA LYS A 87 13.13 -8.56 -16.30
C LYS A 87 14.53 -8.00 -16.57
N PRO A 88 15.50 -8.84 -16.99
CA PRO A 88 16.85 -8.38 -17.33
C PRO A 88 16.91 -7.29 -18.42
N SER A 89 15.86 -7.15 -19.24
CA SER A 89 15.72 -6.08 -20.25
C SER A 89 15.67 -4.68 -19.67
N TRP A 90 15.44 -4.53 -18.36
CA TRP A 90 15.44 -3.24 -17.65
C TRP A 90 16.83 -2.84 -17.13
N LYS A 91 17.86 -3.65 -17.33
CA LYS A 91 19.22 -3.28 -16.96
C LYS A 91 19.65 -2.05 -17.78
N PRO A 92 20.14 -0.98 -17.14
CA PRO A 92 20.60 0.19 -17.86
C PRO A 92 21.80 -0.16 -18.75
N SER A 93 21.87 0.48 -19.92
CA SER A 93 22.93 0.30 -20.91
C SER A 93 24.23 1.07 -20.57
N GLY A 94 24.17 1.98 -19.58
CA GLY A 94 25.33 2.64 -18.98
C GLY A 94 25.37 4.16 -19.14
N THR A 95 24.63 4.74 -20.09
CA THR A 95 24.65 6.20 -20.37
C THR A 95 23.31 6.91 -20.09
N GLU A 96 22.30 6.19 -19.64
CA GLU A 96 20.94 6.70 -19.44
C GLU A 96 20.76 7.30 -18.04
N ASP A 97 19.93 8.35 -17.93
CA ASP A 97 19.44 8.83 -16.65
C ASP A 97 18.61 7.72 -15.97
N PRO A 98 18.98 7.26 -14.76
CA PRO A 98 18.32 6.14 -14.11
C PRO A 98 16.87 6.44 -13.69
N ILE A 99 16.45 7.72 -13.61
CA ILE A 99 15.17 8.11 -13.02
C ILE A 99 13.98 7.47 -13.75
N PHE A 100 13.85 7.71 -15.05
CA PHE A 100 12.73 7.17 -15.83
C PHE A 100 12.79 5.66 -15.96
N GLY A 101 13.99 5.08 -16.02
CA GLY A 101 14.20 3.63 -16.00
C GLY A 101 13.68 2.99 -14.72
N ILE A 102 14.00 3.56 -13.56
CA ILE A 102 13.51 3.11 -12.25
C ILE A 102 11.99 3.27 -12.15
N LEU A 103 11.44 4.43 -12.53
CA LEU A 103 9.99 4.67 -12.48
C LEU A 103 9.23 3.66 -13.35
N GLY A 104 9.70 3.41 -14.58
CA GLY A 104 9.10 2.43 -15.49
C GLY A 104 9.22 1.00 -14.96
N LEU A 105 10.39 0.62 -14.43
CA LEU A 105 10.63 -0.67 -13.81
C LEU A 105 9.67 -0.89 -12.64
N LEU A 106 9.61 0.05 -11.69
CA LEU A 106 8.74 -0.06 -10.52
C LEU A 106 7.27 -0.09 -10.91
N ALA A 107 6.83 0.75 -11.85
CA ALA A 107 5.46 0.77 -12.34
C ALA A 107 5.00 -0.59 -12.88
N LEU A 108 5.85 -1.26 -13.68
CA LEU A 108 5.52 -2.50 -14.35
C LEU A 108 5.76 -3.76 -13.52
N THR A 109 6.56 -3.68 -12.46
CA THR A 109 6.90 -4.84 -11.61
C THR A 109 6.10 -4.86 -10.32
N VAL A 110 5.99 -3.73 -9.62
CA VAL A 110 5.39 -3.66 -8.28
C VAL A 110 4.29 -2.62 -8.16
N GLY A 111 4.12 -1.75 -9.17
CA GLY A 111 3.20 -0.62 -9.13
C GLY A 111 1.76 -1.01 -8.84
N LEU A 112 1.17 -1.92 -9.61
CA LEU A 112 -0.22 -2.35 -9.38
C LEU A 112 -0.37 -3.12 -8.05
N PRO A 113 0.51 -4.09 -7.69
CA PRO A 113 0.43 -4.73 -6.38
C PRO A 113 0.53 -3.75 -5.20
N TYR A 114 1.49 -2.81 -5.24
CA TYR A 114 1.68 -1.80 -4.20
C TYR A 114 0.50 -0.82 -4.13
N PHE A 115 -0.02 -0.38 -5.28
CA PHE A 115 -1.24 0.42 -5.37
C PHE A 115 -2.41 -0.27 -4.65
N LEU A 116 -2.63 -1.57 -4.88
CA LEU A 116 -3.74 -2.28 -4.24
C LEU A 116 -3.52 -2.47 -2.74
N LEU A 117 -2.29 -2.73 -2.30
CA LEU A 117 -1.97 -2.76 -0.87
C LEU A 117 -2.27 -1.42 -0.20
N SER A 118 -1.89 -0.29 -0.81
CA SER A 118 -2.11 1.04 -0.23
C SER A 118 -3.59 1.41 -0.09
N THR A 119 -4.46 0.87 -0.95
CA THR A 119 -5.91 1.09 -0.84
C THR A 119 -6.54 0.37 0.37
N THR A 120 -5.87 -0.64 0.93
CA THR A 120 -6.45 -1.57 1.92
C THR A 120 -6.86 -0.85 3.20
N GLY A 121 -5.99 0.00 3.76
CA GLY A 121 -6.25 0.69 5.02
C GLY A 121 -7.56 1.51 4.97
N PRO A 122 -7.68 2.49 4.06
CA PRO A 122 -8.89 3.29 3.91
C PRO A 122 -10.13 2.46 3.56
N LEU A 123 -10.02 1.48 2.64
CA LEU A 123 -11.15 0.65 2.23
C LEU A 123 -11.68 -0.20 3.38
N LEU A 124 -10.81 -0.95 4.07
CA LEU A 124 -11.25 -1.83 5.15
C LEU A 124 -11.83 -1.07 6.33
N GLN A 125 -11.26 0.10 6.67
CA GLN A 125 -11.82 0.95 7.73
C GLN A 125 -13.21 1.44 7.37
N ALA A 126 -13.43 1.92 6.14
CA ALA A 126 -14.74 2.34 5.68
C ALA A 126 -15.74 1.18 5.62
N TRP A 127 -15.31 0.03 5.08
CA TRP A 127 -16.13 -1.17 4.97
C TRP A 127 -16.56 -1.71 6.34
N TYR A 128 -15.65 -1.66 7.30
CA TYR A 128 -15.90 -2.07 8.68
C TYR A 128 -16.87 -1.12 9.38
N ALA A 129 -16.66 0.20 9.26
CA ALA A 129 -17.50 1.24 9.87
C ALA A 129 -18.95 1.18 9.36
N ARG A 130 -19.15 0.86 8.06
CA ARG A 130 -20.50 0.69 7.49
C ARG A 130 -21.32 -0.42 8.15
N GLY A 131 -20.68 -1.51 8.60
CA GLY A 131 -21.37 -2.67 9.17
C GLY A 131 -21.42 -2.69 10.70
N HIS A 132 -20.66 -1.83 11.38
CA HIS A 132 -20.53 -1.83 12.84
C HIS A 132 -20.64 -0.41 13.39
N LYS A 133 -21.79 -0.07 13.97
CA LYS A 133 -22.03 1.23 14.63
C LYS A 133 -20.89 1.51 15.64
N ALA A 134 -20.17 2.62 15.44
CA ALA A 134 -19.22 3.21 16.39
C ALA A 134 -18.04 2.34 16.90
N ALA A 135 -17.73 1.19 16.30
CA ALA A 135 -16.55 0.42 16.68
C ALA A 135 -15.27 1.12 16.16
N LEU A 136 -14.71 1.98 17.00
CA LEU A 136 -13.51 2.82 16.82
C LEU A 136 -12.54 2.32 15.73
N PRO A 137 -12.46 3.00 14.57
CA PRO A 137 -11.52 2.70 13.46
C PRO A 137 -10.06 2.55 13.91
N TYR A 138 -9.72 3.16 15.05
CA TYR A 138 -8.42 3.11 15.70
C TYR A 138 -7.86 1.70 15.91
N ARG A 139 -8.69 0.68 16.16
CA ARG A 139 -8.17 -0.70 16.36
C ARG A 139 -7.56 -1.27 15.09
N LEU A 140 -8.23 -1.12 13.94
CA LEU A 140 -7.68 -1.57 12.66
C LEU A 140 -6.45 -0.76 12.27
N PHE A 141 -6.46 0.55 12.55
CA PHE A 141 -5.28 1.39 12.36
C PHE A 141 -4.09 0.95 13.23
N ALA A 142 -4.30 0.62 14.51
CA ALA A 142 -3.25 0.13 15.39
C ALA A 142 -2.68 -1.22 14.91
N ILE A 143 -3.54 -2.15 14.48
CA ILE A 143 -3.12 -3.44 13.90
C ILE A 143 -2.31 -3.24 12.62
N SER A 144 -2.74 -2.32 11.76
CA SER A 144 -2.00 -1.94 10.54
C SER A 144 -0.61 -1.43 10.88
N ASN A 145 -0.48 -0.50 11.83
CA ASN A 145 0.83 0.04 12.24
C ASN A 145 1.72 -1.02 12.89
N ALA A 146 1.15 -1.93 13.68
CA ALA A 146 1.90 -3.06 14.23
C ALA A 146 2.45 -3.96 13.11
N GLY A 147 1.67 -4.21 12.05
CA GLY A 147 2.12 -4.93 10.86
C GLY A 147 3.24 -4.20 10.10
N SER A 148 3.11 -2.88 9.92
CA SER A 148 4.14 -2.04 9.29
C SER A 148 5.45 -2.05 10.08
N LEU A 149 5.38 -1.86 11.41
CA LEU A 149 6.54 -1.89 12.30
C LEU A 149 7.21 -3.27 12.25
N PHE A 150 6.42 -4.34 12.26
CA PHE A 150 6.94 -5.69 12.15
C PHE A 150 7.65 -5.92 10.81
N ALA A 151 7.14 -5.41 9.68
CA ALA A 151 7.83 -5.46 8.40
C ALA A 151 9.17 -4.70 8.41
N LEU A 152 9.16 -3.47 8.93
CA LEU A 152 10.35 -2.63 9.00
C LEU A 152 11.46 -3.22 9.87
N VAL A 153 11.09 -3.83 11.02
CA VAL A 153 12.06 -4.48 11.90
C VAL A 153 12.49 -5.84 11.34
N SER A 154 11.55 -6.66 10.85
CA SER A 154 11.91 -7.99 10.37
C SER A 154 12.78 -7.96 9.11
N TYR A 155 12.69 -6.92 8.26
CA TYR A 155 13.49 -6.90 7.04
C TYR A 155 15.01 -6.96 7.29
N PRO A 156 15.65 -5.98 7.95
CA PRO A 156 17.10 -5.97 8.14
C PRO A 156 17.60 -7.09 9.06
N PHE A 157 16.80 -7.54 10.02
CA PHE A 157 17.25 -8.52 11.03
C PHE A 157 16.93 -9.98 10.69
N LEU A 158 15.92 -10.24 9.86
CA LEU A 158 15.49 -11.59 9.52
C LEU A 158 15.50 -11.84 8.00
N PHE A 159 14.91 -10.96 7.20
CA PHE A 159 14.75 -11.25 5.78
C PHE A 159 16.03 -11.06 4.97
N GLU A 160 16.68 -9.91 5.15
CA GLU A 160 17.87 -9.53 4.43
C GLU A 160 19.09 -10.45 4.70
N PRO A 161 19.37 -10.87 5.94
CA PRO A 161 20.54 -11.72 6.23
C PRO A 161 20.33 -13.19 5.84
N VAL A 162 19.08 -13.68 5.88
CA VAL A 162 18.79 -15.12 5.78
C VAL A 162 18.38 -15.54 4.37
N TYR A 163 17.69 -14.67 3.61
CA TYR A 163 17.10 -15.04 2.33
C TYR A 163 17.71 -14.30 1.15
N THR A 164 17.89 -15.01 0.05
CA THR A 164 18.24 -14.43 -1.26
C THR A 164 17.10 -13.55 -1.78
N THR A 165 17.40 -12.58 -2.65
CA THR A 165 16.38 -11.70 -3.25
C THR A 165 15.31 -12.46 -4.02
N ARG A 166 15.65 -13.59 -4.65
CA ARG A 166 14.68 -14.49 -5.30
C ARG A 166 13.74 -15.15 -4.30
N GLN A 167 14.26 -15.63 -3.16
CA GLN A 167 13.43 -16.19 -2.08
C GLN A 167 12.53 -15.11 -1.48
N GLN A 168 13.05 -13.91 -1.23
CA GLN A 168 12.26 -12.77 -0.74
C GLN A 168 11.10 -12.44 -1.69
N ALA A 169 11.36 -12.34 -3.00
CA ALA A 169 10.32 -12.09 -4.00
C ALA A 169 9.27 -13.22 -4.04
N GLY A 170 9.70 -14.48 -3.90
CA GLY A 170 8.81 -15.65 -3.81
C GLY A 170 7.93 -15.62 -2.56
N MET A 171 8.52 -15.42 -1.39
CA MET A 171 7.80 -15.30 -0.11
C MET A 171 6.81 -14.14 -0.14
N TRP A 172 7.21 -13.00 -0.70
CA TRP A 172 6.34 -11.85 -0.86
C TRP A 172 5.17 -12.14 -1.80
N SER A 173 5.43 -12.85 -2.91
CA SER A 173 4.38 -13.25 -3.87
C SER A 173 3.37 -14.23 -3.25
N ILE A 174 3.82 -15.18 -2.42
CA ILE A 174 2.95 -16.08 -1.66
C ILE A 174 2.10 -15.26 -0.67
N GLY A 175 2.74 -14.36 0.09
CA GLY A 175 2.03 -13.46 1.00
C GLY A 175 1.01 -12.59 0.28
N TYR A 176 1.34 -12.08 -0.90
CA TYR A 176 0.44 -11.30 -1.74
C TYR A 176 -0.74 -12.14 -2.25
N GLY A 177 -0.53 -13.41 -2.60
CA GLY A 177 -1.61 -14.35 -2.90
C GLY A 177 -2.56 -14.56 -1.72
N VAL A 178 -2.02 -14.71 -0.50
CA VAL A 178 -2.82 -14.78 0.74
C VAL A 178 -3.61 -13.47 0.94
N PHE A 179 -2.97 -12.33 0.71
CA PHE A 179 -3.62 -11.02 0.77
C PHE A 179 -4.78 -10.92 -0.22
N ILE A 180 -4.62 -11.34 -1.48
CA ILE A 180 -5.69 -11.34 -2.49
C ILE A 180 -6.90 -12.12 -1.96
N VAL A 181 -6.70 -13.34 -1.49
CA VAL A 181 -7.79 -14.18 -0.97
C VAL A 181 -8.48 -13.49 0.22
N LEU A 182 -7.71 -13.03 1.20
CA LEU A 182 -8.25 -12.35 2.39
C LEU A 182 -9.01 -11.08 2.03
N CYS A 183 -8.48 -10.27 1.10
CA CYS A 183 -9.09 -9.02 0.67
C CYS A 183 -10.37 -9.26 -0.14
N SER A 184 -10.35 -10.22 -1.08
CA SER A 184 -11.55 -10.61 -1.84
C SER A 184 -12.67 -11.11 -0.93
N LEU A 185 -12.37 -11.97 0.04
CA LEU A 185 -13.36 -12.44 1.01
C LEU A 185 -13.91 -11.29 1.86
N THR A 186 -13.06 -10.33 2.25
CA THR A 186 -13.47 -9.15 3.03
C THR A 186 -14.35 -8.21 2.21
N ALA A 187 -14.00 -7.97 0.94
CA ALA A 187 -14.76 -7.15 0.01
C ALA A 187 -16.16 -7.73 -0.25
N LEU A 188 -16.25 -9.04 -0.53
CA LEU A 188 -17.52 -9.74 -0.75
C LEU A 188 -18.41 -9.74 0.50
N ARG A 189 -17.82 -9.98 1.69
CA ARG A 189 -18.56 -9.87 2.96
C ARG A 189 -19.07 -8.47 3.21
N SER A 190 -18.24 -7.45 2.98
CA SER A 190 -18.67 -6.05 3.14
C SER A 190 -19.76 -5.65 2.14
N ALA A 191 -19.74 -6.18 0.92
CA ALA A 191 -20.72 -5.85 -0.11
C ALA A 191 -22.13 -6.36 0.18
N ASN A 192 -22.24 -7.41 0.99
CA ASN A 192 -23.49 -8.03 1.41
C ASN A 192 -23.91 -7.65 2.84
N ALA A 193 -23.08 -6.88 3.56
CA ALA A 193 -23.41 -6.42 4.89
C ALA A 193 -24.55 -5.39 4.83
N PRO A 194 -25.58 -5.49 5.70
CA PRO A 194 -26.58 -4.45 5.82
C PRO A 194 -25.89 -3.14 6.21
N ILE A 195 -26.26 -2.06 5.53
CA ILE A 195 -25.79 -0.72 5.85
C ILE A 195 -26.37 -0.41 7.22
N ALA A 196 -25.52 -0.28 8.25
CA ALA A 196 -25.98 0.17 9.54
C ALA A 196 -26.58 1.56 9.36
N GLU A 197 -27.80 1.77 9.85
CA GLU A 197 -28.42 3.10 9.88
C GLU A 197 -27.44 4.09 10.50
N THR A 198 -27.04 5.08 9.70
CA THR A 198 -26.17 6.17 10.14
C THR A 198 -26.83 6.81 11.36
N PRO A 199 -26.15 6.92 12.51
CA PRO A 199 -26.63 7.75 13.59
C PRO A 199 -26.96 9.13 13.02
N GLN A 200 -28.20 9.56 13.22
CA GLN A 200 -28.70 10.86 12.83
C GLN A 200 -27.79 11.91 13.49
N GLU A 201 -27.17 12.76 12.66
CA GLU A 201 -26.34 13.91 13.05
C GLU A 201 -25.22 13.61 14.07
N ALA A 202 -24.11 13.04 13.59
CA ALA A 202 -22.84 13.58 14.06
C ALA A 202 -22.77 15.02 13.51
N GLU A 203 -22.76 16.03 14.39
CA GLU A 203 -22.52 17.44 14.05
C GLU A 203 -21.54 17.51 12.88
N ALA A 204 -21.94 18.18 11.80
CA ALA A 204 -21.10 18.33 10.62
C ALA A 204 -19.80 19.00 11.06
N ALA A 205 -18.76 18.20 11.27
CA ALA A 205 -17.47 18.68 11.74
C ALA A 205 -17.04 19.84 10.85
N GLU A 206 -16.72 20.96 11.49
CA GLU A 206 -16.40 22.20 10.80
C GLU A 206 -15.28 21.94 9.78
N LYS A 207 -15.45 22.45 8.55
CA LYS A 207 -14.46 22.23 7.51
C LYS A 207 -13.12 22.79 7.98
N PRO A 208 -12.01 22.05 7.82
CA PRO A 208 -10.72 22.56 8.23
C PRO A 208 -10.40 23.88 7.52
N SER A 209 -9.79 24.82 8.24
CA SER A 209 -9.38 26.10 7.68
C SER A 209 -8.16 25.94 6.76
N ALA A 210 -7.94 26.90 5.86
CA ALA A 210 -6.76 26.90 4.97
C ALA A 210 -5.43 26.82 5.76
N SER A 211 -5.38 27.45 6.93
CA SER A 211 -4.22 27.38 7.84
C SER A 211 -3.97 25.96 8.34
N GLN A 212 -5.02 25.22 8.69
CA GLN A 212 -4.89 23.82 9.12
C GLN A 212 -4.34 22.94 7.99
N TYR A 213 -4.82 23.12 6.75
CA TYR A 213 -4.26 22.41 5.60
C TYR A 213 -2.77 22.73 5.40
N LEU A 214 -2.37 24.00 5.49
CA LEU A 214 -0.97 24.41 5.38
C LEU A 214 -0.10 23.80 6.48
N ILE A 215 -0.58 23.77 7.73
CA ILE A 215 0.12 23.13 8.84
C ILE A 215 0.27 21.63 8.58
N TRP A 216 -0.79 20.93 8.17
CA TRP A 216 -0.71 19.50 7.87
C TRP A 216 0.27 19.19 6.74
N MET A 217 0.21 19.98 5.66
CA MET A 217 1.17 19.85 4.55
C MET A 217 2.60 20.15 5.00
N GLY A 218 2.81 21.20 5.80
CA GLY A 218 4.12 21.58 6.32
C GLY A 218 4.74 20.53 7.23
N LEU A 219 3.94 19.94 8.13
CA LEU A 219 4.40 18.86 9.02
C LEU A 219 4.75 17.60 8.23
N ALA A 220 3.92 17.21 7.25
CA ALA A 220 4.20 16.07 6.37
C ALA A 220 5.43 16.31 5.49
N ALA A 221 5.59 17.53 4.96
CA ALA A 221 6.76 17.94 4.19
C ALA A 221 8.03 17.88 5.04
N CYS A 222 8.01 18.36 6.29
CA CYS A 222 9.15 18.31 7.19
C CYS A 222 9.64 16.87 7.42
N ALA A 223 8.72 15.95 7.75
CA ALA A 223 9.07 14.53 7.93
C ALA A 223 9.62 13.90 6.64
N SER A 224 9.02 14.23 5.49
CA SER A 224 9.47 13.73 4.18
C SER A 224 10.85 14.25 3.79
N THR A 225 11.12 15.54 4.03
CA THR A 225 12.43 16.14 3.76
C THR A 225 13.51 15.54 4.65
N LEU A 226 13.24 15.33 5.94
CA LEU A 226 14.19 14.67 6.84
C LEU A 226 14.52 13.24 6.40
N LEU A 227 13.52 12.51 5.88
CA LEU A 227 13.71 11.16 5.36
C LEU A 227 14.53 11.11 4.06
N LEU A 228 14.43 12.15 3.22
CA LEU A 228 15.14 12.24 1.93
C LEU A 228 16.49 12.98 2.00
N ALA A 229 16.77 13.66 3.11
CA ALA A 229 18.02 14.40 3.32
C ALA A 229 19.22 13.51 3.70
N ILE A 230 18.99 12.21 3.89
CA ILE A 230 19.97 11.18 4.24
C ILE A 230 20.32 10.38 2.99
#